data_AF-A0A8T6FIW5-F1
#
_entry.id   AF-A0A8T6FIW5-F1
#
_cell.length_a   1.000
_cell.length_b   1.000
_cell.length_c   1.000
_cell.angle_alpha   90.00
_cell.angle_beta   90.00
_cell.angle_gamma   90.00
#
_symmetry.space_group_name_H-M   'P 1'
#
loop_
_entity.id
_entity.type
_entity.pdbx_description
1 polymer ?
#
loop_
_entity_poly.entity_id
_entity_poly.type
_entity_poly.pdbx_seq_one_letter_code
_entity_poly.pdbx_strand_id
1 'polypeptide(L)'
;MSDFDEHCRKLTEQFLQTAVVVDDEAFMGQPETDIGALSAPTRRRSSSTGDESDVPPRGRHSLDANAIINSFAGLGIICGMVGPEGEAAEPVIRQADIVVLDWQLRGDDGERTLDLMTRLLKEESARNALRLVAVYTGEDRLDDIQHAIVERLGKDGLDPVPVKGVLSYGHATVVLYAKHGVLVGPEWKERRVSEEDLPSRLVSDFSAVTIGLLPGVALVSLTAVRESTHVVLDRFRADLDPAFLAHRTCLANPDEAEEQMVASIASELRSVMDDAVANQEPAGREPIAQWIGDRKNVTGSFQFGEKTLNFDETVKIATQGLGETTNSNRRFFENNLECLSAGFGGGDGDALDERLAWIMASRTILGRLRPKLWLGTVVRRTSEGTNDGEELICLRPRCDSVRLDGSTSFGFLRLGEPKKGQEQLVVGSSEGYRRRGIQWDASGWRIYSFDPSTETNAVLAQRDATTGKLAFKDACGATYEWLGELKAEFAQRMATAFANHLSRPAIDDSEWLRRSARK
;
A
#
# COMPACT_ATOMS: atom_id res chain seq x y z
N MET A 1 -5.87 6.18 -24.21
CA MET A 1 -4.92 6.36 -23.11
C MET A 1 -4.34 7.75 -23.26
N SER A 2 -4.33 8.52 -22.19
CA SER A 2 -3.60 9.79 -22.15
C SER A 2 -2.08 9.54 -22.04
N ASP A 3 -1.29 10.59 -22.25
CA ASP A 3 0.16 10.52 -22.03
C ASP A 3 0.49 10.16 -20.57
N PHE A 4 -0.33 10.61 -19.62
CA PHE A 4 -0.20 10.27 -18.20
C PHE A 4 -0.47 8.78 -17.92
N ASP A 5 -1.49 8.20 -18.57
CA ASP A 5 -1.78 6.76 -18.46
C ASP A 5 -0.59 5.94 -18.96
N GLU A 6 0.02 6.34 -20.08
CA GLU A 6 1.19 5.66 -20.65
C GLU A 6 2.40 5.76 -19.72
N HIS A 7 2.64 6.93 -19.13
CA HIS A 7 3.67 7.13 -18.11
C HIS A 7 3.46 6.18 -16.92
N CYS A 8 2.25 6.14 -16.35
CA CYS A 8 1.93 5.24 -15.24
C CYS A 8 2.10 3.77 -15.62
N ARG A 9 1.71 3.39 -16.84
CA ARG A 9 1.87 2.02 -17.35
C ARG A 9 3.33 1.60 -17.41
N LYS A 10 4.24 2.47 -17.86
CA LYS A 10 5.69 2.17 -17.89
C LYS A 10 6.24 1.90 -16.49
N LEU A 11 5.82 2.68 -15.49
CA LEU A 11 6.23 2.45 -14.09
C LEU A 11 5.68 1.11 -13.56
N THR A 12 4.45 0.76 -13.92
CA THR A 12 3.85 -0.54 -13.58
C THR A 12 4.60 -1.71 -14.23
N GLU A 13 4.95 -1.60 -15.52
CA GLU A 13 5.68 -2.65 -16.26
C GLU A 13 7.04 -2.96 -15.62
N GLN A 14 7.74 -1.96 -15.10
CA GLN A 14 9.00 -2.16 -14.37
C GLN A 14 8.82 -2.78 -12.98
N PHE A 15 7.70 -2.50 -12.33
CA PHE A 15 7.42 -3.00 -10.98
C PHE A 15 7.04 -4.48 -10.97
N LEU A 16 6.22 -4.91 -11.93
CA LEU A 16 5.72 -6.28 -12.01
C LEU A 16 6.84 -7.25 -12.37
N GLN A 17 7.05 -8.29 -11.55
CA GLN A 17 8.11 -9.28 -11.77
C GLN A 17 7.58 -10.70 -11.86
N THR A 18 6.42 -10.99 -11.26
CA THR A 18 5.92 -12.36 -11.14
C THR A 18 4.43 -12.49 -11.46
N ALA A 19 4.10 -13.52 -12.23
CA ALA A 19 2.74 -13.96 -12.48
C ALA A 19 2.63 -15.47 -12.22
N VAL A 20 1.49 -15.91 -11.71
CA VAL A 20 1.20 -17.33 -11.51
C VAL A 20 -0.12 -17.67 -12.16
N VAL A 21 -0.14 -18.74 -12.95
CA VAL A 21 -1.35 -19.30 -13.53
C VAL A 21 -1.69 -20.60 -12.82
N VAL A 22 -2.91 -20.69 -12.31
CA VAL A 22 -3.45 -21.87 -11.64
C VAL A 22 -4.40 -22.57 -12.58
N ASP A 23 -4.00 -23.75 -13.03
CA ASP A 23 -4.69 -24.54 -14.05
C ASP A 23 -4.40 -26.05 -13.81
N ASP A 24 -5.42 -26.90 -13.98
CA ASP A 24 -5.32 -28.35 -13.80
C ASP A 24 -4.85 -29.10 -15.06
N GLU A 25 -4.95 -28.49 -16.23
CA GLU A 25 -4.72 -29.05 -17.56
C GLU A 25 -3.59 -28.33 -18.32
N ALA A 26 -2.71 -27.59 -17.63
CA ALA A 26 -1.59 -26.91 -18.24
C ALA A 26 -0.56 -27.91 -18.82
N PHE A 27 -0.81 -28.38 -20.03
CA PHE A 27 0.08 -29.28 -20.76
C PHE A 27 1.36 -28.55 -21.18
N MET A 28 2.47 -28.90 -20.53
CA MET A 28 3.81 -28.56 -21.01
C MET A 28 4.26 -29.60 -22.06
N GLY A 29 3.74 -29.50 -23.27
CA GLY A 29 4.21 -30.31 -24.41
C GLY A 29 3.16 -30.52 -25.49
N GLN A 30 3.60 -30.54 -26.76
CA GLN A 30 2.75 -30.90 -27.91
C GLN A 30 1.98 -32.20 -27.61
N PRO A 31 0.72 -32.33 -28.04
CA PRO A 31 0.04 -33.61 -27.95
C PRO A 31 0.94 -34.63 -28.64
N GLU A 32 1.40 -35.65 -27.90
CA GLU A 32 1.96 -36.83 -28.52
C GLU A 32 0.89 -37.28 -29.50
N THR A 33 1.17 -37.10 -30.79
CA THR A 33 0.36 -37.72 -31.83
C THR A 33 0.53 -39.19 -31.53
N ASP A 34 -0.54 -39.82 -31.03
CA ASP A 34 -0.60 -41.24 -30.82
C ASP A 34 -0.33 -41.86 -32.20
N ILE A 35 0.94 -42.21 -32.46
CA ILE A 35 1.37 -42.80 -33.72
C ILE A 35 0.77 -44.19 -33.65
N GLY A 36 -0.47 -44.31 -34.11
CA GLY A 36 -1.19 -45.57 -34.20
C GLY A 36 -0.26 -46.63 -34.78
N ALA A 37 -0.21 -47.78 -34.12
CA ALA A 37 0.74 -48.84 -34.39
C ALA A 37 0.99 -49.05 -35.89
N LEU A 38 2.26 -48.93 -36.30
CA LEU A 38 2.72 -49.12 -37.68
C LEU A 38 2.25 -50.48 -38.20
N SER A 39 1.27 -50.46 -39.11
CA SER A 39 0.82 -51.67 -39.83
C SER A 39 1.58 -51.77 -41.16
N ALA A 40 2.18 -52.94 -41.42
CA ALA A 40 3.01 -53.17 -42.59
C ALA A 40 2.21 -53.00 -43.91
N PRO A 41 2.78 -52.35 -44.94
CA PRO A 41 2.04 -52.01 -46.14
C PRO A 41 1.72 -53.26 -46.96
N THR A 42 0.43 -53.58 -47.06
CA THR A 42 -0.06 -54.67 -47.92
C THR A 42 -0.32 -54.13 -49.33
N ARG A 43 0.24 -54.82 -50.33
CA ARG A 43 0.35 -54.40 -51.72
C ARG A 43 -0.94 -54.66 -52.52
N ARG A 44 -1.82 -53.66 -52.70
CA ARG A 44 -2.47 -53.28 -54.00
C ARG A 44 -3.68 -52.32 -53.89
N ARG A 45 -3.65 -51.34 -54.82
CA ARG A 45 -4.71 -50.66 -55.62
C ARG A 45 -5.56 -49.52 -55.03
N SER A 46 -5.12 -48.31 -55.44
CA SER A 46 -5.83 -47.18 -56.08
C SER A 46 -7.05 -46.49 -55.45
N SER A 47 -6.82 -45.18 -55.26
CA SER A 47 -7.68 -43.99 -55.45
C SER A 47 -8.77 -43.64 -54.45
N SER A 48 -8.53 -42.57 -53.69
CA SER A 48 -9.39 -41.38 -53.69
C SER A 48 -8.66 -40.16 -53.12
N THR A 49 -9.12 -39.02 -53.59
CA THR A 49 -8.90 -37.61 -53.25
C THR A 49 -8.58 -37.28 -51.78
N GLY A 50 -7.83 -36.18 -51.62
CA GLY A 50 -7.22 -35.76 -50.37
C GLY A 50 -8.18 -35.35 -49.25
N ASP A 51 -7.59 -35.24 -48.08
CA ASP A 51 -8.08 -34.45 -46.96
C ASP A 51 -6.92 -33.63 -46.43
N GLU A 52 -7.21 -32.35 -46.25
CA GLU A 52 -6.42 -31.41 -45.46
C GLU A 52 -6.17 -32.02 -44.08
N SER A 53 -4.98 -31.75 -43.55
CA SER A 53 -4.61 -32.10 -42.19
C SER A 53 -5.58 -31.45 -41.21
N ASP A 54 -6.57 -32.21 -40.77
CA ASP A 54 -7.42 -31.92 -39.61
C ASP A 54 -6.52 -31.83 -38.37
N VAL A 55 -6.14 -30.61 -38.01
CA VAL A 55 -5.70 -30.31 -36.65
C VAL A 55 -6.95 -30.47 -35.79
N PRO A 56 -6.96 -31.38 -34.79
CA PRO A 56 -8.14 -31.53 -33.95
C PRO A 56 -8.45 -30.19 -33.27
N PRO A 57 -9.72 -29.78 -33.21
CA PRO A 57 -10.09 -28.51 -32.58
C PRO A 57 -9.60 -28.53 -31.13
N ARG A 58 -8.75 -27.54 -30.77
CA ARG A 58 -8.41 -27.27 -29.37
C ARG A 58 -9.73 -27.19 -28.60
N GLY A 59 -9.91 -28.04 -27.59
CA GLY A 59 -11.13 -28.04 -26.78
C GLY A 59 -11.33 -26.66 -26.16
N ARG A 60 -12.59 -26.23 -25.99
CA ARG A 60 -12.96 -24.92 -25.39
C ARG A 60 -12.33 -24.66 -24.00
N HIS A 61 -11.76 -25.68 -23.37
CA HIS A 61 -11.18 -25.64 -22.04
C HIS A 61 -9.63 -25.70 -22.03
N SER A 62 -8.94 -26.06 -23.12
CA SER A 62 -7.47 -26.22 -23.07
C SER A 62 -6.75 -24.86 -23.09
N LEU A 63 -5.95 -24.58 -22.07
CA LEU A 63 -5.11 -23.38 -21.95
C LEU A 63 -3.77 -23.56 -22.68
N ASP A 64 -3.37 -22.62 -23.55
CA ASP A 64 -2.04 -22.61 -24.16
C ASP A 64 -1.00 -22.00 -23.20
N ALA A 65 -0.49 -22.83 -22.30
CA ALA A 65 0.48 -22.42 -21.28
C ALA A 65 1.73 -21.78 -21.88
N ASN A 66 2.23 -22.28 -23.02
CA ASN A 66 3.42 -21.74 -23.66
C ASN A 66 3.20 -20.32 -24.20
N ALA A 67 2.02 -20.05 -24.79
CA ALA A 67 1.67 -18.72 -25.27
C ALA A 67 1.67 -17.69 -24.12
N ILE A 68 1.05 -18.05 -22.98
CA ILE A 68 0.99 -17.18 -21.80
C ILE A 68 2.40 -16.95 -21.22
N ILE A 69 3.18 -18.03 -21.03
CA ILE A 69 4.55 -17.94 -20.48
C ILE A 69 5.42 -17.06 -21.37
N ASN A 70 5.40 -17.27 -22.70
CA ASN A 70 6.21 -16.49 -23.62
C ASN A 70 5.76 -15.02 -23.69
N SER A 71 4.46 -14.75 -23.59
CA SER A 71 3.93 -13.39 -23.58
C SER A 71 4.31 -12.63 -22.30
N PHE A 72 4.23 -13.27 -21.12
CA PHE A 72 4.76 -12.71 -19.88
C PHE A 72 6.28 -12.49 -19.94
N ALA A 73 7.03 -13.44 -20.47
CA ALA A 73 8.48 -13.33 -20.62
C ALA A 73 8.87 -12.16 -21.55
N GLY A 74 8.10 -11.90 -22.60
CA GLY A 74 8.26 -10.74 -23.48
C GLY A 74 8.08 -9.39 -22.76
N LEU A 75 7.37 -9.39 -21.63
CA LEU A 75 7.18 -8.22 -20.76
C LEU A 75 8.18 -8.19 -19.59
N GLY A 76 9.13 -9.13 -19.51
CA GLY A 76 10.08 -9.24 -18.39
C GLY A 76 9.49 -9.84 -17.10
N ILE A 77 8.29 -10.42 -17.18
CA ILE A 77 7.58 -10.99 -16.04
C ILE A 77 7.79 -12.50 -16.02
N ILE A 78 8.20 -13.04 -14.87
CA ILE A 78 8.37 -14.48 -14.67
C ILE A 78 6.98 -15.10 -14.45
N CYS A 79 6.58 -16.02 -15.32
CA CYS A 79 5.32 -16.75 -15.21
C CYS A 79 5.53 -18.18 -14.72
N GLY A 80 4.89 -18.56 -13.62
CA GLY A 80 4.85 -19.93 -13.11
C GLY A 80 3.49 -20.59 -13.34
N MET A 81 3.49 -21.85 -13.78
CA MET A 81 2.29 -22.70 -13.86
C MET A 81 2.20 -23.59 -12.62
N VAL A 82 1.05 -23.61 -11.96
CA VAL A 82 0.88 -24.33 -10.70
C VAL A 82 -0.47 -25.05 -10.68
N GLY A 83 -0.50 -26.32 -10.29
CA GLY A 83 -1.75 -27.03 -10.04
C GLY A 83 -2.42 -26.60 -8.73
N PRO A 84 -3.76 -26.68 -8.60
CA PRO A 84 -4.49 -26.15 -7.44
C PRO A 84 -4.27 -26.91 -6.13
N GLU A 85 -3.74 -28.15 -6.17
CA GLU A 85 -3.45 -28.93 -4.97
C GLU A 85 -1.99 -29.39 -4.96
N GLY A 86 -1.19 -28.68 -4.17
CA GLY A 86 0.17 -29.07 -3.79
C GLY A 86 0.66 -28.19 -2.63
N GLU A 87 1.38 -28.76 -1.67
CA GLU A 87 1.94 -28.00 -0.53
C GLU A 87 2.81 -26.81 -1.00
N ALA A 88 3.39 -26.91 -2.20
CA ALA A 88 4.21 -25.87 -2.82
C ALA A 88 3.41 -24.79 -3.59
N ALA A 89 2.10 -24.98 -3.82
CA ALA A 89 1.29 -24.06 -4.63
C ALA A 89 0.96 -22.75 -3.90
N GLU A 90 0.51 -22.85 -2.65
CA GLU A 90 0.10 -21.67 -1.88
C GLU A 90 1.23 -20.66 -1.64
N PRO A 91 2.48 -21.06 -1.31
CA PRO A 91 3.57 -20.09 -1.16
C PRO A 91 3.86 -19.31 -2.45
N VAL A 92 3.78 -19.97 -3.61
CA VAL A 92 4.05 -19.38 -4.92
C VAL A 92 2.95 -18.40 -5.32
N ILE A 93 1.68 -18.81 -5.18
CA ILE A 93 0.52 -17.94 -5.42
C ILE A 93 0.56 -16.72 -4.49
N ARG A 94 1.01 -16.89 -3.24
CA ARG A 94 1.13 -15.78 -2.27
C ARG A 94 2.22 -14.76 -2.62
N GLN A 95 3.27 -15.16 -3.33
CA GLN A 95 4.38 -14.27 -3.68
C GLN A 95 4.15 -13.55 -5.03
N ALA A 96 3.23 -14.06 -5.85
CA ALA A 96 2.95 -13.48 -7.16
C ALA A 96 2.36 -12.07 -7.09
N ASP A 97 2.79 -11.20 -7.99
CA ASP A 97 2.19 -9.88 -8.21
C ASP A 97 0.83 -10.02 -8.92
N ILE A 98 0.73 -10.96 -9.88
CA ILE A 98 -0.50 -11.29 -10.64
C ILE A 98 -0.84 -12.77 -10.47
N VAL A 99 -2.09 -13.08 -10.17
CA VAL A 99 -2.61 -14.46 -10.10
C VAL A 99 -3.69 -14.64 -11.16
N VAL A 100 -3.53 -15.61 -12.06
CA VAL A 100 -4.53 -16.02 -13.04
C VAL A 100 -5.10 -17.36 -12.61
N LEU A 101 -6.41 -17.46 -12.47
CA LEU A 101 -7.13 -18.67 -12.07
C LEU A 101 -7.98 -19.11 -13.25
N ASP A 102 -7.86 -20.37 -13.69
CA ASP A 102 -8.91 -20.96 -14.50
C ASP A 102 -10.21 -21.02 -13.67
N TRP A 103 -11.34 -20.66 -14.26
CA TRP A 103 -12.63 -20.85 -13.60
C TRP A 103 -12.90 -22.33 -13.34
N GLN A 104 -12.53 -23.21 -14.26
CA GLN A 104 -12.91 -24.62 -14.20
C GLN A 104 -11.75 -25.49 -13.72
N LEU A 105 -11.55 -25.52 -12.41
CA LEU A 105 -10.57 -26.39 -11.78
C LEU A 105 -11.18 -27.78 -11.51
N ARG A 106 -10.54 -28.83 -12.04
CA ARG A 106 -10.96 -30.25 -11.97
C ARG A 106 -12.42 -30.53 -12.36
N GLY A 107 -13.00 -29.70 -13.23
CA GLY A 107 -14.38 -29.85 -13.67
C GLY A 107 -15.43 -29.56 -12.58
N ASP A 108 -15.05 -28.89 -11.48
CA ASP A 108 -16.06 -28.25 -10.64
C ASP A 108 -16.48 -26.89 -11.24
N ASP A 109 -17.74 -26.53 -11.02
CA ASP A 109 -18.38 -25.33 -11.59
C ASP A 109 -17.89 -24.04 -10.88
N GLY A 110 -16.57 -23.90 -10.73
CA GLY A 110 -15.90 -22.75 -10.11
C GLY A 110 -15.74 -22.78 -8.59
N GLU A 111 -16.21 -23.81 -7.89
CA GLU A 111 -16.16 -23.87 -6.42
C GLU A 111 -14.72 -23.79 -5.88
N ARG A 112 -13.76 -24.49 -6.50
CA ARG A 112 -12.34 -24.39 -6.09
C ARG A 112 -11.75 -23.01 -6.33
N THR A 113 -12.06 -22.42 -7.48
CA THR A 113 -11.58 -21.08 -7.85
C THR A 113 -12.11 -20.04 -6.87
N LEU A 114 -13.39 -20.14 -6.52
CA LEU A 114 -14.02 -19.31 -5.48
C LEU A 114 -13.35 -19.51 -4.12
N ASP A 115 -13.11 -20.75 -3.71
CA ASP A 115 -12.46 -21.07 -2.43
C ASP A 115 -11.05 -20.51 -2.32
N LEU A 116 -10.23 -20.73 -3.36
CA LEU A 116 -8.85 -20.26 -3.42
C LEU A 116 -8.81 -18.72 -3.42
N MET A 117 -9.62 -18.09 -4.27
CA MET A 117 -9.72 -16.63 -4.35
C MET A 117 -10.17 -16.04 -3.01
N THR A 118 -11.21 -16.57 -2.38
CA THR A 118 -11.69 -16.10 -1.07
C THR A 118 -10.59 -16.19 -0.01
N ARG A 119 -9.84 -17.31 0.05
CA ARG A 119 -8.74 -17.47 1.02
C ARG A 119 -7.65 -16.43 0.78
N LEU A 120 -7.22 -16.25 -0.48
CA LEU A 120 -6.23 -15.25 -0.86
C LEU A 120 -6.69 -13.84 -0.47
N LEU A 121 -7.92 -13.45 -0.83
CA LEU A 121 -8.43 -12.11 -0.58
C LEU A 121 -8.65 -11.82 0.92
N LYS A 122 -9.06 -12.81 1.72
CA LYS A 122 -9.16 -12.67 3.19
C LYS A 122 -7.80 -12.42 3.84
N GLU A 123 -6.78 -13.18 3.45
CA GLU A 123 -5.42 -13.00 3.97
C GLU A 123 -4.85 -11.63 3.58
N GLU A 124 -5.11 -11.17 2.36
CA GLU A 124 -4.61 -9.88 1.88
C GLU A 124 -5.37 -8.70 2.47
N SER A 125 -6.68 -8.82 2.69
CA SER A 125 -7.47 -7.81 3.42
C SER A 125 -6.88 -7.57 4.82
N ALA A 126 -6.44 -8.62 5.51
CA ALA A 126 -5.77 -8.49 6.80
C ALA A 126 -4.39 -7.78 6.72
N ARG A 127 -3.76 -7.74 5.55
CA ARG A 127 -2.44 -7.15 5.30
C ARG A 127 -2.50 -5.80 4.57
N ASN A 128 -3.68 -5.40 4.07
CA ASN A 128 -3.88 -4.26 3.18
C ASN A 128 -2.96 -4.30 1.94
N ALA A 129 -2.69 -5.48 1.39
CA ALA A 129 -1.82 -5.59 0.22
C ALA A 129 -2.61 -5.41 -1.08
N LEU A 130 -1.98 -4.74 -2.05
CA LEU A 130 -2.54 -4.59 -3.39
C LEU A 130 -2.37 -5.91 -4.16
N ARG A 131 -3.46 -6.46 -4.72
CA ARG A 131 -3.38 -7.66 -5.56
C ARG A 131 -4.37 -7.62 -6.73
N LEU A 132 -3.90 -8.04 -7.90
CA LEU A 132 -4.73 -8.32 -9.07
C LEU A 132 -4.91 -9.84 -9.22
N VAL A 133 -6.17 -10.29 -9.19
CA VAL A 133 -6.55 -11.67 -9.48
C VAL A 133 -7.36 -11.69 -10.78
N ALA A 134 -6.97 -12.51 -11.74
CA ALA A 134 -7.70 -12.71 -12.98
C ALA A 134 -8.41 -14.06 -12.96
N VAL A 135 -9.70 -14.08 -13.27
CA VAL A 135 -10.45 -15.30 -13.56
C VAL A 135 -10.53 -15.44 -15.07
N TYR A 136 -9.98 -16.51 -15.61
CA TYR A 136 -9.93 -16.79 -17.05
C TYR A 136 -10.77 -18.03 -17.37
N THR A 137 -11.81 -17.89 -18.19
CA THR A 137 -12.83 -18.94 -18.34
C THR A 137 -13.16 -19.30 -19.79
N GLY A 138 -13.49 -20.56 -20.04
CA GLY A 138 -14.06 -21.05 -21.30
C GLY A 138 -15.60 -20.94 -21.38
N GLU A 139 -16.25 -20.48 -20.31
CA GLU A 139 -17.71 -20.40 -20.20
C GLU A 139 -18.29 -19.13 -20.86
N ASP A 140 -19.48 -19.25 -21.44
CA ASP A 140 -20.15 -18.17 -22.18
C ASP A 140 -21.01 -17.23 -21.30
N ARG A 141 -21.39 -17.67 -20.10
CA ARG A 141 -22.22 -16.92 -19.15
C ARG A 141 -21.38 -16.19 -18.09
N LEU A 142 -20.65 -15.16 -18.52
CA LEU A 142 -19.81 -14.35 -17.62
C LEU A 142 -20.60 -13.62 -16.53
N ASP A 143 -21.87 -13.27 -16.77
CA ASP A 143 -22.73 -12.65 -15.76
C ASP A 143 -23.00 -13.58 -14.58
N ASP A 144 -23.18 -14.88 -14.84
CA ASP A 144 -23.40 -15.89 -13.80
C ASP A 144 -22.14 -16.06 -12.94
N ILE A 145 -20.97 -16.09 -13.58
CA ILE A 145 -19.68 -16.15 -12.90
C ILE A 145 -19.46 -14.90 -12.04
N GLN A 146 -19.71 -13.70 -12.59
CA GLN A 146 -19.60 -12.46 -11.83
C GLN A 146 -20.55 -12.47 -10.61
N HIS A 147 -21.78 -12.95 -10.77
CA HIS A 147 -22.74 -13.05 -9.67
C HIS A 147 -22.27 -14.04 -8.59
N ALA A 148 -21.77 -15.21 -8.98
CA ALA A 148 -21.23 -16.21 -8.06
C ALA A 148 -20.05 -15.66 -7.24
N ILE A 149 -19.15 -14.92 -7.88
CA ILE A 149 -18.02 -14.27 -7.20
C ILE A 149 -18.53 -13.23 -6.18
N VAL A 150 -19.45 -12.34 -6.58
CA VAL A 150 -20.00 -11.31 -5.69
C VAL A 150 -20.71 -11.94 -4.50
N GLU A 151 -21.55 -12.96 -4.73
CA GLU A 151 -22.29 -13.63 -3.67
C GLU A 151 -21.34 -14.34 -2.69
N ARG A 152 -20.33 -15.06 -3.19
CA ARG A 152 -19.38 -15.78 -2.34
C ARG A 152 -18.54 -14.83 -1.49
N LEU A 153 -18.01 -13.78 -2.11
CA LEU A 153 -17.21 -12.78 -1.39
C LEU A 153 -18.08 -12.04 -0.36
N GLY A 154 -19.31 -11.67 -0.71
CA GLY A 154 -20.24 -10.98 0.20
C GLY A 154 -20.60 -11.78 1.45
N LYS A 155 -20.77 -13.11 1.32
CA LYS A 155 -20.97 -14.02 2.47
C LYS A 155 -19.83 -13.97 3.49
N ASP A 156 -18.64 -13.60 3.03
CA ASP A 156 -17.42 -13.56 3.81
C ASP A 156 -17.06 -12.15 4.33
N GLY A 157 -17.97 -11.19 4.19
CA GLY A 157 -17.75 -9.79 4.56
C GLY A 157 -16.83 -9.04 3.60
N LEU A 158 -16.61 -9.60 2.41
CA LEU A 158 -15.91 -8.95 1.31
C LEU A 158 -16.99 -8.45 0.33
N ASP A 159 -17.33 -7.15 0.35
CA ASP A 159 -18.39 -6.61 -0.51
C ASP A 159 -17.79 -5.96 -1.78
N PRO A 160 -17.49 -6.72 -2.86
CA PRO A 160 -16.93 -6.16 -4.08
C PRO A 160 -17.96 -5.33 -4.86
N VAL A 161 -17.49 -4.25 -5.49
CA VAL A 161 -18.30 -3.44 -6.40
C VAL A 161 -18.06 -3.88 -7.84
N PRO A 162 -19.05 -4.49 -8.53
CA PRO A 162 -18.91 -4.92 -9.92
C PRO A 162 -19.06 -3.76 -10.91
N VAL A 163 -18.10 -3.60 -11.81
CA VAL A 163 -18.13 -2.68 -12.96
C VAL A 163 -17.52 -3.36 -14.18
N LYS A 164 -18.35 -3.77 -15.15
CA LYS A 164 -17.92 -4.33 -16.46
C LYS A 164 -16.83 -5.42 -16.33
N GLY A 165 -17.06 -6.43 -15.48
CA GLY A 165 -16.12 -7.52 -15.26
C GLY A 165 -14.92 -7.19 -14.37
N VAL A 166 -14.87 -6.01 -13.76
CA VAL A 166 -13.94 -5.67 -12.69
C VAL A 166 -14.70 -5.66 -11.37
N LEU A 167 -14.17 -6.37 -10.39
CA LEU A 167 -14.70 -6.47 -9.04
C LEU A 167 -13.66 -5.89 -8.10
N SER A 168 -13.93 -4.69 -7.57
CA SER A 168 -13.00 -4.00 -6.67
C SER A 168 -13.45 -4.18 -5.22
N TYR A 169 -12.52 -4.58 -4.34
CA TYR A 169 -12.75 -4.71 -2.90
C TYR A 169 -11.52 -4.24 -2.13
N GLY A 170 -11.65 -3.17 -1.34
CA GLY A 170 -10.56 -2.65 -0.51
C GLY A 170 -9.29 -2.38 -1.34
N HIS A 171 -8.26 -3.19 -1.12
CA HIS A 171 -6.98 -3.13 -1.82
C HIS A 171 -6.82 -4.20 -2.92
N ALA A 172 -7.82 -5.03 -3.17
CA ALA A 172 -7.77 -6.08 -4.17
C ALA A 172 -8.70 -5.79 -5.36
N THR A 173 -8.29 -6.26 -6.54
CA THR A 173 -9.07 -6.18 -7.76
C THR A 173 -9.13 -7.55 -8.40
N VAL A 174 -10.35 -8.02 -8.68
CA VAL A 174 -10.60 -9.22 -9.46
C VAL A 174 -11.08 -8.83 -10.86
N VAL A 175 -10.48 -9.39 -11.90
CA VAL A 175 -10.85 -9.15 -13.31
C VAL A 175 -11.29 -10.45 -13.96
N LEU A 176 -12.37 -10.39 -14.74
CA LEU A 176 -12.96 -11.54 -15.42
C LEU A 176 -12.69 -11.48 -16.93
N TYR A 177 -12.10 -12.54 -17.47
CA TYR A 177 -11.76 -12.69 -18.89
C TYR A 177 -12.30 -14.01 -19.46
N ALA A 178 -12.80 -13.97 -20.69
CA ALA A 178 -13.16 -15.15 -21.46
C ALA A 178 -12.04 -15.55 -22.44
N LYS A 179 -11.82 -16.86 -22.57
CA LYS A 179 -10.91 -17.49 -23.53
C LYS A 179 -11.27 -17.10 -24.97
N HIS A 180 -10.27 -17.06 -25.85
CA HIS A 180 -10.51 -16.82 -27.26
C HIS A 180 -11.43 -17.91 -27.84
N GLY A 181 -12.43 -17.52 -28.64
CA GLY A 181 -13.41 -18.44 -29.24
C GLY A 181 -14.70 -18.65 -28.43
N VAL A 182 -14.80 -18.12 -27.21
CA VAL A 182 -16.06 -18.11 -26.45
C VAL A 182 -17.02 -17.06 -27.05
N LEU A 183 -18.29 -17.43 -27.15
CA LEU A 183 -19.37 -16.54 -27.58
C LEU A 183 -19.87 -15.76 -26.38
N VAL A 184 -19.38 -14.53 -26.21
CA VAL A 184 -19.79 -13.64 -25.14
C VAL A 184 -20.76 -12.57 -25.62
N GLY A 185 -21.59 -12.06 -24.70
CA GLY A 185 -22.50 -10.94 -24.96
C GLY A 185 -21.77 -9.68 -25.43
N PRO A 186 -22.48 -8.72 -26.08
CA PRO A 186 -21.89 -7.51 -26.58
C PRO A 186 -21.21 -6.66 -25.50
N GLU A 187 -21.71 -6.68 -24.24
CA GLU A 187 -21.07 -5.99 -23.12
C GLU A 187 -19.72 -6.60 -22.69
N TRP A 188 -19.49 -7.87 -23.02
CA TRP A 188 -18.31 -8.64 -22.64
C TRP A 188 -17.27 -8.77 -23.76
N LYS A 189 -17.53 -8.19 -24.94
CA LYS A 189 -16.68 -8.33 -26.13
C LYS A 189 -15.23 -7.87 -25.89
N GLU A 190 -15.04 -6.83 -25.09
CA GLU A 190 -13.70 -6.32 -24.70
C GLU A 190 -12.98 -7.17 -23.64
N ARG A 191 -13.70 -8.11 -23.01
CA ARG A 191 -13.19 -9.09 -22.04
C ARG A 191 -12.93 -10.45 -22.65
N ARG A 192 -13.08 -10.61 -23.96
CA ARG A 192 -12.63 -11.79 -24.67
C ARG A 192 -11.20 -11.58 -25.16
N VAL A 193 -10.26 -12.29 -24.56
CA VAL A 193 -8.82 -12.07 -24.73
C VAL A 193 -8.15 -13.40 -25.05
N SER A 194 -7.15 -13.37 -25.93
CA SER A 194 -6.34 -14.54 -26.24
C SER A 194 -5.29 -14.79 -25.18
N GLU A 195 -4.75 -16.00 -25.13
CA GLU A 195 -3.62 -16.36 -24.28
C GLU A 195 -2.38 -15.47 -24.52
N GLU A 196 -2.17 -15.03 -25.77
CA GLU A 196 -1.06 -14.16 -26.15
C GLU A 196 -1.27 -12.71 -25.69
N ASP A 197 -2.50 -12.20 -25.75
CA ASP A 197 -2.83 -10.82 -25.37
C ASP A 197 -3.07 -10.65 -23.86
N LEU A 198 -3.41 -11.74 -23.15
CA LEU A 198 -3.81 -11.73 -21.74
C LEU A 198 -2.77 -11.03 -20.84
N PRO A 199 -1.45 -11.33 -20.91
CA PRO A 199 -0.46 -10.64 -20.09
C PRO A 199 -0.46 -9.12 -20.26
N SER A 200 -0.48 -8.63 -21.50
CA SER A 200 -0.50 -7.20 -21.79
C SER A 200 -1.74 -6.52 -21.21
N ARG A 201 -2.88 -7.23 -21.22
CA ARG A 201 -4.13 -6.76 -20.69
C ARG A 201 -4.13 -6.72 -19.15
N LEU A 202 -3.55 -7.72 -18.51
CA LEU A 202 -3.42 -7.77 -17.04
C LEU A 202 -2.50 -6.66 -16.51
N VAL A 203 -1.40 -6.38 -17.21
CA VAL A 203 -0.56 -5.22 -16.91
C VAL A 203 -1.36 -3.91 -17.00
N SER A 204 -2.19 -3.78 -18.04
CA SER A 204 -3.06 -2.61 -18.19
C SER A 204 -4.09 -2.48 -17.07
N ASP A 205 -4.69 -3.59 -16.62
CA ASP A 205 -5.62 -3.58 -15.49
C ASP A 205 -4.91 -3.20 -14.18
N PHE A 206 -3.71 -3.74 -13.94
CA PHE A 206 -2.91 -3.36 -12.77
C PHE A 206 -2.54 -1.88 -12.78
N SER A 207 -2.15 -1.36 -13.96
CA SER A 207 -1.83 0.06 -14.13
C SER A 207 -3.04 0.95 -13.86
N ALA A 208 -4.24 0.55 -14.30
CA ALA A 208 -5.47 1.28 -14.03
C ALA A 208 -5.79 1.38 -12.52
N VAL A 209 -5.44 0.36 -11.73
CA VAL A 209 -5.60 0.37 -10.26
C VAL A 209 -4.54 1.23 -9.58
N THR A 210 -3.36 1.36 -10.18
CA THR A 210 -2.20 2.08 -9.62
C THR A 210 -1.95 3.44 -10.27
N ILE A 211 -2.91 3.97 -11.03
CA ILE A 211 -2.76 5.25 -11.70
C ILE A 211 -2.68 6.42 -10.71
N GLY A 212 -1.64 7.24 -10.82
CA GLY A 212 -1.51 8.45 -10.02
C GLY A 212 -0.07 8.84 -9.69
N LEU A 213 0.13 10.10 -9.30
CA LEU A 213 1.45 10.65 -8.99
C LEU A 213 2.08 9.98 -7.75
N LEU A 214 1.34 9.86 -6.65
CA LEU A 214 1.83 9.22 -5.43
C LEU A 214 2.04 7.70 -5.60
N PRO A 215 1.12 6.94 -6.22
CA PRO A 215 1.37 5.57 -6.63
C PRO A 215 2.63 5.41 -7.51
N GLY A 216 2.85 6.33 -8.47
CA GLY A 216 4.07 6.32 -9.30
C GLY A 216 5.35 6.42 -8.48
N VAL A 217 5.41 7.34 -7.51
CA VAL A 217 6.54 7.45 -6.56
C VAL A 217 6.73 6.14 -5.78
N ALA A 218 5.64 5.53 -5.31
CA ALA A 218 5.70 4.27 -4.58
C ALA A 218 6.20 3.11 -5.45
N LEU A 219 5.71 2.97 -6.69
CA LEU A 219 6.13 1.93 -7.64
C LEU A 219 7.63 2.04 -7.94
N VAL A 220 8.12 3.24 -8.27
CA VAL A 220 9.56 3.47 -8.53
C VAL A 220 10.40 3.11 -7.30
N SER A 221 9.98 3.57 -6.12
CA SER A 221 10.69 3.31 -4.86
C SER A 221 10.77 1.80 -4.56
N LEU A 222 9.65 1.08 -4.68
CA LEU A 222 9.60 -0.36 -4.42
C LEU A 222 10.37 -1.17 -5.46
N THR A 223 10.32 -0.76 -6.73
CA THR A 223 11.10 -1.38 -7.81
C THR A 223 12.59 -1.27 -7.53
N ALA A 224 13.06 -0.07 -7.15
CA ALA A 224 14.46 0.17 -6.83
C ALA A 224 14.96 -0.70 -5.66
N VAL A 225 14.12 -0.88 -4.63
CA VAL A 225 14.41 -1.80 -3.52
C VAL A 225 14.55 -3.24 -4.00
N ARG A 226 13.61 -3.72 -4.84
CA ARG A 226 13.64 -5.08 -5.40
C ARG A 226 14.95 -5.31 -6.18
N GLU A 227 15.28 -4.42 -7.10
CA GLU A 227 16.48 -4.50 -7.95
C GLU A 227 17.79 -4.40 -7.16
N SER A 228 17.81 -3.63 -6.07
CA SER A 228 19.02 -3.37 -5.29
C SER A 228 19.25 -4.37 -4.15
N THR A 229 18.38 -5.38 -3.99
CA THR A 229 18.51 -6.36 -2.90
C THR A 229 19.90 -7.01 -2.85
N HIS A 230 20.44 -7.40 -4.01
CA HIS A 230 21.76 -8.02 -4.08
C HIS A 230 22.91 -7.04 -3.76
N VAL A 231 22.73 -5.75 -4.06
CA VAL A 231 23.71 -4.70 -3.71
C VAL A 231 23.74 -4.50 -2.20
N VAL A 232 22.58 -4.49 -1.55
CA VAL A 232 22.49 -4.40 -0.09
C VAL A 232 23.14 -5.62 0.57
N LEU A 233 22.90 -6.83 0.06
CA LEU A 233 23.51 -8.06 0.59
C LEU A 233 25.05 -8.07 0.47
N ASP A 234 25.62 -7.52 -0.60
CA ASP A 234 27.08 -7.39 -0.74
C ASP A 234 27.68 -6.36 0.24
N ARG A 235 26.90 -5.45 0.80
CA ARG A 235 27.40 -4.51 1.81
C ARG A 235 27.44 -5.11 3.22
N PHE A 236 26.50 -5.99 3.55
CA PHE A 236 26.39 -6.65 4.86
C PHE A 236 26.93 -8.08 4.80
N ARG A 237 28.23 -8.19 4.46
CA ARG A 237 28.93 -9.46 4.29
C ARG A 237 29.32 -10.11 5.63
N ALA A 238 29.47 -11.44 5.60
CA ALA A 238 29.85 -12.24 6.77
C ALA A 238 31.25 -11.95 7.33
N ASP A 239 32.13 -11.28 6.58
CA ASP A 239 33.43 -10.82 7.07
C ASP A 239 33.31 -9.69 8.11
N LEU A 240 32.15 -9.04 8.21
CA LEU A 240 31.82 -8.07 9.26
C LEU A 240 31.32 -8.71 10.56
N ASP A 241 31.05 -10.02 10.59
CA ASP A 241 30.51 -10.71 11.77
C ASP A 241 31.36 -10.48 13.04
N PRO A 242 32.71 -10.52 13.01
CA PRO A 242 33.51 -10.20 14.20
C PRO A 242 33.30 -8.76 14.70
N ALA A 243 33.13 -7.80 13.80
CA ALA A 243 32.87 -6.41 14.15
C ALA A 243 31.45 -6.22 14.71
N PHE A 244 30.47 -6.91 14.15
CA PHE A 244 29.10 -6.95 14.68
C PHE A 244 29.07 -7.54 16.10
N LEU A 245 29.77 -8.65 16.34
CA LEU A 245 29.87 -9.26 17.68
C LEU A 245 30.60 -8.36 18.68
N ALA A 246 31.66 -7.68 18.25
CA ALA A 246 32.35 -6.69 19.08
C ALA A 246 31.41 -5.54 19.48
N HIS A 247 30.68 -4.98 18.52
CA HIS A 247 29.64 -3.95 18.76
C HIS A 247 28.58 -4.44 19.74
N ARG A 248 28.02 -5.63 19.50
CA ARG A 248 27.03 -6.26 20.38
C ARG A 248 27.53 -6.45 21.80
N THR A 249 28.81 -6.79 21.98
CA THR A 249 29.46 -6.96 23.30
C THR A 249 29.61 -5.64 24.06
N CYS A 250 29.76 -4.51 23.35
CA CYS A 250 29.91 -3.19 23.94
C CYS A 250 28.59 -2.57 24.42
N LEU A 251 27.43 -3.13 24.04
CA LEU A 251 26.13 -2.61 24.43
C LEU A 251 25.71 -3.10 25.82
N ALA A 252 25.08 -2.21 26.60
CA ALA A 252 24.48 -2.57 27.88
C ALA A 252 23.34 -3.58 27.73
N ASN A 253 22.62 -3.54 26.59
CA ASN A 253 21.68 -4.56 26.18
C ASN A 253 22.10 -5.08 24.78
N PRO A 254 22.70 -6.27 24.69
CA PRO A 254 23.18 -6.83 23.41
C PRO A 254 22.11 -6.94 22.32
N ASP A 255 20.84 -7.11 22.68
CA ASP A 255 19.75 -7.23 21.69
C ASP A 255 19.47 -5.93 20.92
N GLU A 256 19.92 -4.78 21.44
CA GLU A 256 19.83 -3.49 20.73
C GLU A 256 20.70 -3.45 19.47
N ALA A 257 21.72 -4.31 19.36
CA ALA A 257 22.59 -4.36 18.18
C ALA A 257 21.79 -4.64 16.90
N GLU A 258 20.83 -5.56 16.97
CA GLU A 258 19.99 -5.92 15.82
C GLU A 258 19.05 -4.78 15.43
N GLU A 259 18.43 -4.11 16.40
CA GLU A 259 17.58 -2.92 16.14
C GLU A 259 18.38 -1.82 15.42
N GLN A 260 19.66 -1.62 15.81
CA GLN A 260 20.55 -0.66 15.16
C GLN A 260 20.93 -1.08 13.73
N MET A 261 21.19 -2.38 13.48
CA MET A 261 21.48 -2.87 12.13
C MET A 261 20.28 -2.73 11.19
N VAL A 262 19.06 -3.00 11.68
CA VAL A 262 17.84 -2.76 10.90
C VAL A 262 17.72 -1.28 10.51
N ALA A 263 18.04 -0.36 11.42
CA ALA A 263 18.02 1.08 11.11
C ALA A 263 19.07 1.45 10.04
N SER A 264 20.27 0.86 10.09
CA SER A 264 21.29 1.05 9.06
C SER A 264 20.84 0.52 7.70
N ILE A 265 20.31 -0.71 7.63
CA ILE A 265 19.78 -1.29 6.38
C ILE A 265 18.65 -0.42 5.82
N ALA A 266 17.73 0.05 6.66
CA ALA A 266 16.66 0.94 6.24
C ALA A 266 17.18 2.25 5.64
N SER A 267 18.28 2.80 6.17
CA SER A 267 18.94 3.99 5.60
C SER A 267 19.52 3.71 4.21
N GLU A 268 20.08 2.53 3.98
CA GLU A 268 20.60 2.13 2.67
C GLU A 268 19.49 1.98 1.63
N LEU A 269 18.41 1.28 2.02
CA LEU A 269 17.23 1.17 1.17
C LEU A 269 16.64 2.55 0.85
N ARG A 270 16.67 3.48 1.80
CA ARG A 270 16.24 4.85 1.55
C ARG A 270 17.10 5.58 0.53
N SER A 271 18.43 5.43 0.60
CA SER A 271 19.33 6.01 -0.40
C SER A 271 19.02 5.49 -1.81
N VAL A 272 18.78 4.18 -1.93
CA VAL A 272 18.37 3.56 -3.21
C VAL A 272 17.06 4.15 -3.74
N MET A 273 16.06 4.33 -2.87
CA MET A 273 14.78 4.93 -3.25
C MET A 273 14.95 6.40 -3.69
N ASP A 274 15.73 7.18 -2.93
CA ASP A 274 15.99 8.59 -3.22
C ASP A 274 16.67 8.74 -4.61
N ASP A 275 17.68 7.92 -4.92
CA ASP A 275 18.37 7.92 -6.20
C ASP A 275 17.44 7.53 -7.36
N ALA A 276 16.60 6.50 -7.18
CA ALA A 276 15.67 6.06 -8.22
C ALA A 276 14.60 7.11 -8.53
N VAL A 277 14.01 7.73 -7.50
CA VAL A 277 13.01 8.79 -7.67
C VAL A 277 13.62 10.04 -8.30
N ALA A 278 14.85 10.40 -7.95
CA ALA A 278 15.56 11.52 -8.56
C ALA A 278 15.87 11.28 -10.05
N ASN A 279 16.19 10.04 -10.44
CA ASN A 279 16.52 9.70 -11.83
C ASN A 279 15.28 9.53 -12.72
N GLN A 280 14.21 8.93 -12.21
CA GLN A 280 13.01 8.65 -13.01
C GLN A 280 11.94 9.74 -12.94
N GLU A 281 12.02 10.63 -11.94
CA GLU A 281 11.07 11.72 -11.71
C GLU A 281 9.57 11.32 -11.89
N PRO A 282 9.08 10.26 -11.21
CA PRO A 282 7.72 9.72 -11.45
C PRO A 282 6.59 10.72 -11.20
N ALA A 283 6.85 11.72 -10.35
CA ALA A 283 5.99 12.88 -10.08
C ALA A 283 6.74 14.19 -10.38
N GLY A 284 7.56 14.21 -11.43
CA GLY A 284 8.27 15.38 -11.91
C GLY A 284 7.36 16.37 -12.63
N ARG A 285 7.98 17.39 -13.25
CA ARG A 285 7.23 18.50 -13.87
C ARG A 285 6.31 18.04 -15.00
N GLU A 286 6.80 17.15 -15.86
CA GLU A 286 6.07 16.65 -17.01
C GLU A 286 4.89 15.74 -16.59
N PRO A 287 5.08 14.69 -15.76
CA PRO A 287 3.95 13.89 -15.26
C PRO A 287 2.89 14.72 -14.51
N ILE A 288 3.31 15.73 -13.74
CA ILE A 288 2.37 16.66 -13.08
C ILE A 288 1.55 17.43 -14.10
N ALA A 289 2.17 17.98 -15.15
CA ALA A 289 1.47 18.73 -16.17
C ALA A 289 0.47 17.84 -16.94
N GLN A 290 0.85 16.60 -17.25
CA GLN A 290 -0.04 15.62 -17.88
C GLN A 290 -1.22 15.25 -16.96
N TRP A 291 -0.95 14.98 -15.66
CA TRP A 291 -1.99 14.67 -14.66
C TRP A 291 -3.02 15.79 -14.50
N ILE A 292 -2.56 17.05 -14.49
CA ILE A 292 -3.42 18.23 -14.49
C ILE A 292 -4.17 18.33 -15.82
N GLY A 293 -3.50 18.09 -16.94
CA GLY A 293 -4.07 18.17 -18.29
C GLY A 293 -5.27 17.26 -18.50
N ASP A 294 -5.22 16.04 -17.97
CA ASP A 294 -6.30 15.05 -18.05
C ASP A 294 -7.52 15.43 -17.20
N ARG A 295 -7.32 16.26 -16.18
CA ARG A 295 -8.38 16.69 -15.23
C ARG A 295 -8.91 18.09 -15.50
N LYS A 296 -8.44 18.76 -16.54
CA LYS A 296 -8.93 20.10 -16.88
C LYS A 296 -10.42 20.03 -17.22
N ASN A 297 -11.19 20.96 -16.66
CA ASN A 297 -12.58 21.13 -17.06
C ASN A 297 -12.67 21.59 -18.54
N VAL A 298 -13.88 21.61 -19.10
CA VAL A 298 -14.14 22.06 -20.50
C VAL A 298 -13.53 23.44 -20.79
N THR A 299 -13.44 24.30 -19.78
CA THR A 299 -12.85 25.65 -19.85
C THR A 299 -11.33 25.70 -19.66
N GLY A 300 -10.67 24.59 -19.36
CA GLY A 300 -9.22 24.53 -19.10
C GLY A 300 -8.80 25.16 -17.76
N SER A 301 -9.71 25.31 -16.80
CA SER A 301 -9.50 26.03 -15.55
C SER A 301 -9.80 25.18 -14.31
N PHE A 302 -9.13 25.52 -13.20
CA PHE A 302 -9.24 24.88 -11.89
C PHE A 302 -9.79 25.85 -10.86
N GLN A 303 -10.72 25.38 -10.02
CA GLN A 303 -11.40 26.18 -9.01
C GLN A 303 -10.84 25.86 -7.62
N PHE A 304 -10.12 26.81 -7.03
CA PHE A 304 -9.59 26.72 -5.68
C PHE A 304 -10.36 27.69 -4.76
N GLY A 305 -11.45 27.18 -4.16
CA GLY A 305 -12.37 28.03 -3.40
C GLY A 305 -12.96 29.13 -4.29
N GLU A 306 -12.70 30.39 -3.94
CA GLU A 306 -13.14 31.56 -4.73
C GLU A 306 -12.21 31.89 -5.91
N LYS A 307 -11.03 31.25 -5.99
CA LYS A 307 -10.00 31.58 -6.97
C LYS A 307 -10.00 30.59 -8.12
N THR A 308 -10.10 31.09 -9.35
CA THR A 308 -9.94 30.28 -10.56
C THR A 308 -8.55 30.49 -11.14
N LEU A 309 -7.84 29.41 -11.44
CA LEU A 309 -6.55 29.42 -12.13
C LEU A 309 -6.67 28.73 -13.49
N ASN A 310 -5.91 29.21 -14.48
CA ASN A 310 -5.77 28.49 -15.74
C ASN A 310 -4.78 27.30 -15.61
N PHE A 311 -4.65 26.52 -16.69
CA PHE A 311 -3.75 25.37 -16.74
C PHE A 311 -2.29 25.74 -16.38
N ASP A 312 -1.72 26.75 -17.04
CA ASP A 312 -0.30 27.13 -16.84
C ASP A 312 -0.03 27.62 -15.42
N GLU A 313 -0.95 28.40 -14.84
CA GLU A 313 -0.86 28.86 -13.45
C GLU A 313 -0.92 27.69 -12.46
N THR A 314 -1.80 26.72 -12.71
CA THR A 314 -1.95 25.51 -11.88
C THR A 314 -0.70 24.65 -11.95
N VAL A 315 -0.17 24.39 -13.16
CA VAL A 315 1.09 23.65 -13.36
C VAL A 315 2.24 24.37 -12.68
N LYS A 316 2.32 25.70 -12.80
CA LYS A 316 3.38 26.48 -12.16
C LYS A 316 3.35 26.33 -10.63
N ILE A 317 2.19 26.46 -10.00
CA ILE A 317 2.07 26.30 -8.55
C ILE A 317 2.42 24.87 -8.12
N ALA A 318 1.96 23.85 -8.86
CA ALA A 318 2.25 22.46 -8.52
C ALA A 318 3.74 22.08 -8.67
N THR A 319 4.45 22.68 -9.63
CA THR A 319 5.84 22.32 -9.96
C THR A 319 6.90 23.24 -9.34
N GLN A 320 6.53 24.47 -8.97
CA GLN A 320 7.45 25.49 -8.41
C GLN A 320 7.03 25.96 -7.01
N GLY A 321 5.86 25.53 -6.54
CA GLY A 321 5.30 25.93 -5.24
C GLY A 321 4.67 27.33 -5.24
N LEU A 322 4.05 27.68 -4.11
CA LEU A 322 3.41 28.98 -3.88
C LEU A 322 4.39 30.16 -3.83
N GLY A 323 5.69 29.91 -3.70
CA GLY A 323 6.72 30.97 -3.64
C GLY A 323 6.88 31.73 -4.97
N GLU A 324 6.70 31.03 -6.09
CA GLU A 324 6.97 31.53 -7.46
C GLU A 324 5.72 32.04 -8.20
N THR A 325 4.56 32.05 -7.52
CA THR A 325 3.32 32.59 -8.09
C THR A 325 3.20 34.10 -7.88
N THR A 326 2.15 34.71 -8.44
CA THR A 326 1.89 36.14 -8.24
C THR A 326 1.65 36.45 -6.76
N ASN A 327 2.08 37.63 -6.30
CA ASN A 327 1.88 38.05 -4.89
C ASN A 327 0.41 37.96 -4.44
N SER A 328 -0.55 38.20 -5.33
CA SER A 328 -1.97 38.05 -5.03
C SER A 328 -2.37 36.59 -4.81
N ASN A 329 -1.91 35.68 -5.66
CA ASN A 329 -2.24 34.25 -5.55
C ASN A 329 -1.56 33.65 -4.32
N ARG A 330 -0.30 34.00 -4.09
CA ARG A 330 0.45 33.56 -2.91
C ARG A 330 -0.28 33.92 -1.61
N ARG A 331 -0.63 35.19 -1.42
CA ARG A 331 -1.37 35.65 -0.23
C ARG A 331 -2.74 34.99 -0.10
N PHE A 332 -3.43 34.73 -1.22
CA PHE A 332 -4.71 34.04 -1.18
C PHE A 332 -4.54 32.61 -0.62
N PHE A 333 -3.63 31.83 -1.21
CA PHE A 333 -3.42 30.43 -0.80
C PHE A 333 -2.81 30.30 0.59
N GLU A 334 -1.89 31.18 0.99
CA GLU A 334 -1.33 31.20 2.36
C GLU A 334 -2.42 31.40 3.43
N ASN A 335 -3.54 32.05 3.09
CA ASN A 335 -4.67 32.25 3.99
C ASN A 335 -5.79 31.22 3.84
N ASN A 336 -5.76 30.37 2.80
CA ASN A 336 -6.82 29.42 2.44
C ASN A 336 -6.19 28.11 1.94
N LEU A 337 -5.32 27.49 2.74
CA LEU A 337 -4.59 26.28 2.33
C LEU A 337 -5.53 25.09 2.09
N GLU A 338 -6.61 25.02 2.85
CA GLU A 338 -7.67 24.01 2.77
C GLU A 338 -8.30 23.87 1.37
N CYS A 339 -8.25 24.92 0.54
CA CYS A 339 -8.83 24.85 -0.80
C CYS A 339 -7.89 24.24 -1.85
N LEU A 340 -6.61 24.00 -1.53
CA LEU A 340 -5.62 23.49 -2.49
C LEU A 340 -5.99 22.08 -2.95
N SER A 341 -6.12 21.14 -2.02
CA SER A 341 -6.45 19.75 -2.34
C SER A 341 -7.83 19.62 -2.96
N ALA A 342 -8.81 20.39 -2.47
CA ALA A 342 -10.14 20.49 -3.06
C ALA A 342 -10.09 20.99 -4.51
N GLY A 343 -9.22 21.96 -4.82
CA GLY A 343 -9.09 22.50 -6.18
C GLY A 343 -8.34 21.58 -7.16
N PHE A 344 -7.46 20.70 -6.67
CA PHE A 344 -6.83 19.67 -7.50
C PHE A 344 -7.72 18.45 -7.75
N GLY A 345 -8.43 17.97 -6.71
CA GLY A 345 -9.19 16.71 -6.77
C GLY A 345 -10.68 16.86 -7.06
N GLY A 346 -11.26 18.03 -6.80
CA GLY A 346 -12.71 18.20 -6.67
C GLY A 346 -13.25 17.54 -5.40
N GLY A 347 -14.20 18.19 -4.71
CA GLY A 347 -14.81 17.64 -3.48
C GLY A 347 -14.11 18.07 -2.18
N ASP A 348 -14.17 17.20 -1.15
CA ASP A 348 -13.67 17.50 0.20
C ASP A 348 -12.16 17.23 0.31
N GLY A 349 -11.37 18.31 0.23
CA GLY A 349 -9.91 18.26 0.33
C GLY A 349 -9.38 18.00 1.75
N ASP A 350 -10.14 18.38 2.79
CA ASP A 350 -9.67 18.35 4.18
C ASP A 350 -9.37 16.91 4.63
N ALA A 351 -10.25 15.96 4.32
CA ALA A 351 -10.06 14.56 4.67
C ALA A 351 -8.82 13.93 3.98
N LEU A 352 -8.53 14.35 2.75
CA LEU A 352 -7.36 13.89 2.00
C LEU A 352 -6.06 14.45 2.60
N ASP A 353 -6.06 15.72 2.97
CA ASP A 353 -4.93 16.38 3.62
C ASP A 353 -4.63 15.77 4.98
N GLU A 354 -5.67 15.50 5.78
CA GLU A 354 -5.51 14.83 7.08
C GLU A 354 -4.91 13.43 6.91
N ARG A 355 -5.41 12.64 5.96
CA ARG A 355 -4.87 11.30 5.66
C ARG A 355 -3.41 11.37 5.23
N LEU A 356 -3.06 12.27 4.31
CA LEU A 356 -1.69 12.42 3.82
C LEU A 356 -0.75 12.89 4.95
N ALA A 357 -1.18 13.86 5.76
CA ALA A 357 -0.42 14.34 6.91
C ALA A 357 -0.14 13.23 7.92
N TRP A 358 -1.11 12.34 8.18
CA TRP A 358 -0.90 11.16 9.03
C TRP A 358 0.11 10.19 8.44
N ILE A 359 0.04 9.88 7.14
CA ILE A 359 1.02 9.00 6.46
C ILE A 359 2.45 9.58 6.57
N MET A 360 2.57 10.90 6.47
CA MET A 360 3.86 11.58 6.60
C MET A 360 4.40 11.56 8.02
N ALA A 361 3.56 11.75 9.03
CA ALA A 361 3.98 11.90 10.42
C ALA A 361 4.04 10.59 11.23
N SER A 362 3.20 9.60 10.90
CA SER A 362 3.04 8.37 11.67
C SER A 362 3.87 7.21 11.12
N ARG A 363 4.18 6.26 11.99
CA ARG A 363 4.82 4.99 11.67
C ARG A 363 3.75 3.92 11.50
N THR A 364 3.78 3.23 10.36
CA THR A 364 2.95 2.04 10.15
C THR A 364 3.53 0.86 10.93
N ILE A 365 2.74 0.28 11.83
CA ILE A 365 3.12 -0.94 12.57
C ILE A 365 2.31 -2.12 12.02
N LEU A 366 3.00 -3.00 11.30
CA LEU A 366 2.40 -4.20 10.73
C LEU A 366 2.37 -5.32 11.78
N GLY A 367 1.27 -5.39 12.54
CA GLY A 367 0.66 -6.55 13.25
C GLY A 367 1.48 -7.44 14.21
N ARG A 368 2.78 -7.61 14.01
CA ARG A 368 3.67 -8.55 14.73
C ARG A 368 4.50 -7.86 15.82
N LEU A 369 4.76 -6.57 15.71
CA LEU A 369 5.52 -5.81 16.71
C LEU A 369 4.59 -5.35 17.84
N ARG A 370 4.98 -5.61 19.10
CA ARG A 370 4.35 -5.01 20.29
C ARG A 370 4.92 -3.60 20.47
N PRO A 371 4.13 -2.51 20.30
CA PRO A 371 4.63 -1.16 20.47
C PRO A 371 5.19 -0.93 21.88
N LYS A 372 6.35 -0.27 21.96
CA LYS A 372 6.92 0.24 23.22
C LYS A 372 6.24 1.58 23.55
N LEU A 373 5.99 1.85 24.82
CA LEU A 373 5.56 3.19 25.27
C LEU A 373 6.79 4.09 25.36
N TRP A 374 6.91 5.06 24.47
CA TRP A 374 8.03 6.00 24.44
C TRP A 374 7.69 7.26 23.64
N LEU A 375 8.68 8.14 23.44
CA LEU A 375 8.55 9.39 22.71
C LEU A 375 7.81 9.19 21.37
N GLY A 376 6.69 9.90 21.21
CA GLY A 376 5.87 9.87 20.01
C GLY A 376 4.76 8.80 20.01
N THR A 377 4.65 7.96 21.04
CA THR A 377 3.50 7.05 21.18
C THR A 377 2.24 7.87 21.50
N VAL A 378 1.20 7.69 20.69
CA VAL A 378 -0.12 8.33 20.86
C VAL A 378 -1.09 7.31 21.43
N VAL A 379 -1.75 7.67 22.53
CA VAL A 379 -2.69 6.79 23.24
C VAL A 379 -3.99 7.50 23.57
N ARG A 380 -5.07 6.74 23.76
CA ARG A 380 -6.32 7.21 24.35
C ARG A 380 -6.54 6.53 25.68
N ARG A 381 -6.57 7.31 26.75
CA ARG A 381 -6.92 6.83 28.09
C ARG A 381 -8.42 6.69 28.19
N THR A 382 -8.91 5.47 28.32
CA THR A 382 -10.35 5.17 28.48
C THR A 382 -10.72 5.13 29.96
N SER A 383 -11.82 5.78 30.34
CA SER A 383 -12.46 5.58 31.65
C SER A 383 -13.56 4.53 31.50
N GLU A 384 -13.74 3.66 32.49
CA GLU A 384 -14.79 2.63 32.46
C GLU A 384 -16.17 3.27 32.19
N GLY A 385 -16.84 2.85 31.11
CA GLY A 385 -18.22 3.24 30.80
C GLY A 385 -18.42 4.39 29.81
N THR A 386 -17.36 5.02 29.26
CA THR A 386 -17.49 6.09 28.25
C THR A 386 -16.51 5.93 27.09
N ASN A 387 -16.98 6.10 25.85
CA ASN A 387 -16.14 6.18 24.65
C ASN A 387 -15.33 7.49 24.55
N ASP A 388 -15.56 8.45 25.44
CA ASP A 388 -14.87 9.75 25.47
C ASP A 388 -13.60 9.65 26.34
N GLY A 389 -12.48 9.29 25.71
CA GLY A 389 -11.19 9.10 26.36
C GLY A 389 -10.23 10.27 26.14
N GLU A 390 -9.36 10.54 27.11
CA GLU A 390 -8.32 11.58 26.98
C GLU A 390 -7.22 11.09 26.02
N GLU A 391 -7.04 11.78 24.89
CA GLU A 391 -5.96 11.50 23.95
C GLU A 391 -4.66 12.17 24.41
N LEU A 392 -3.56 11.41 24.39
CA LEU A 392 -2.28 11.76 24.99
C LEU A 392 -1.14 11.40 24.03
N ILE A 393 -0.08 12.21 24.02
CA ILE A 393 1.19 11.90 23.35
C ILE A 393 2.33 11.80 24.36
N CYS A 394 3.09 10.71 24.31
CA CYS A 394 4.20 10.46 25.22
C CYS A 394 5.44 11.30 24.85
N LEU A 395 6.07 11.89 25.87
CA LEU A 395 7.27 12.73 25.75
C LEU A 395 8.56 12.06 26.25
N ARG A 396 8.48 10.85 26.82
CA ARG A 396 9.64 10.22 27.45
C ARG A 396 10.66 9.76 26.39
N PRO A 397 11.92 10.20 26.42
CA PRO A 397 12.94 9.82 25.42
C PRO A 397 13.06 8.31 25.26
N ARG A 398 13.29 7.84 24.01
CA ARG A 398 13.35 6.40 23.71
C ARG A 398 14.40 5.65 24.53
N CYS A 399 15.57 6.25 24.76
CA CYS A 399 16.67 5.68 25.55
C CYS A 399 16.34 5.50 27.03
N ASP A 400 15.39 6.30 27.55
CA ASP A 400 14.95 6.30 28.95
C ASP A 400 13.72 5.40 29.16
N SER A 401 13.17 4.84 28.07
CA SER A 401 12.01 3.94 28.08
C SER A 401 12.40 2.46 27.93
N VAL A 402 13.71 2.18 27.91
CA VAL A 402 14.29 0.83 27.84
C VAL A 402 15.19 0.61 29.05
N ARG A 403 15.42 -0.66 29.42
CA ARG A 403 16.26 -1.04 30.58
C ARG A 403 15.73 -0.48 31.91
N LEU A 404 14.41 -0.42 32.03
CA LEU A 404 13.71 0.00 33.23
C LEU A 404 13.86 -1.05 34.34
N ASP A 405 14.16 -0.61 35.55
CA ASP A 405 14.42 -1.43 36.74
C ASP A 405 13.21 -1.56 37.67
N GLY A 406 12.14 -0.80 37.41
CA GLY A 406 10.91 -0.84 38.19
C GLY A 406 9.85 0.11 37.64
N SER A 407 8.80 0.31 38.44
CA SER A 407 7.68 1.21 38.10
C SER A 407 8.20 2.60 37.76
N THR A 408 7.90 3.07 36.55
CA THR A 408 8.52 4.26 35.98
C THR A 408 7.46 5.24 35.51
N SER A 409 7.64 6.53 35.80
CA SER A 409 6.72 7.58 35.36
C SER A 409 6.99 8.04 33.93
N PHE A 410 5.93 8.14 33.13
CA PHE A 410 5.93 8.64 31.77
C PHE A 410 5.20 9.97 31.70
N GLY A 411 5.84 10.97 31.09
CA GLY A 411 5.24 12.27 30.83
C GLY A 411 4.47 12.29 29.51
N PHE A 412 3.33 12.97 29.50
CA PHE A 412 2.46 13.12 28.34
C PHE A 412 1.96 14.55 28.16
N LEU A 413 1.60 14.89 26.93
CA LEU A 413 0.79 16.07 26.60
C LEU A 413 -0.60 15.65 26.18
N ARG A 414 -1.60 16.39 26.65
CA ARG A 414 -2.98 16.23 26.22
C ARG A 414 -3.20 16.76 24.80
N LEU A 415 -3.91 15.96 24.02
CA LEU A 415 -4.44 16.31 22.72
C LEU A 415 -5.90 16.71 22.88
N GLY A 416 -6.23 17.95 22.49
CA GLY A 416 -7.59 18.50 22.57
C GLY A 416 -8.09 19.02 21.23
N GLU A 417 -9.18 19.78 21.27
CA GLU A 417 -9.73 20.42 20.07
C GLU A 417 -8.73 21.40 19.44
N PRO A 418 -8.58 21.40 18.10
CA PRO A 418 -7.67 22.29 17.41
C PRO A 418 -8.12 23.75 17.55
N LYS A 419 -7.17 24.64 17.87
CA LYS A 419 -7.38 26.10 17.85
C LYS A 419 -6.61 26.72 16.69
N LYS A 420 -7.15 27.81 16.12
CA LYS A 420 -6.50 28.55 15.03
C LYS A 420 -5.15 29.10 15.48
N GLY A 421 -4.10 28.86 14.69
CA GLY A 421 -2.73 29.31 14.97
C GLY A 421 -1.97 28.48 16.02
N GLN A 422 -2.55 27.40 16.53
CA GLN A 422 -1.86 26.44 17.39
C GLN A 422 -1.26 25.31 16.55
N GLU A 423 -0.14 24.73 16.99
CA GLU A 423 0.39 23.51 16.38
C GLU A 423 -0.60 22.35 16.56
N GLN A 424 -0.83 21.61 15.47
CA GLN A 424 -1.80 20.54 15.40
C GLN A 424 -1.13 19.23 15.01
N LEU A 425 -1.71 18.13 15.47
CA LEU A 425 -1.37 16.77 15.10
C LEU A 425 -2.62 16.09 14.54
N VAL A 426 -2.49 15.42 13.39
CA VAL A 426 -3.54 14.51 12.93
C VAL A 426 -3.37 13.20 13.67
N VAL A 427 -4.46 12.59 14.13
CA VAL A 427 -4.48 11.27 14.77
C VAL A 427 -5.39 10.36 13.95
N GLY A 428 -4.83 9.23 13.50
CA GLY A 428 -5.58 8.17 12.81
C GLY A 428 -6.31 7.26 13.81
N SER A 429 -7.51 6.83 13.46
CA SER A 429 -8.28 5.83 14.21
C SER A 429 -9.14 4.98 13.28
N SER A 430 -9.80 3.94 13.81
CA SER A 430 -10.77 3.14 13.05
C SER A 430 -11.96 3.95 12.52
N GLU A 431 -12.23 5.12 13.10
CA GLU A 431 -13.32 6.04 12.71
C GLU A 431 -12.87 7.10 11.69
N GLY A 432 -11.58 7.10 11.30
CA GLY A 432 -10.98 8.08 10.39
C GLY A 432 -9.88 8.91 11.04
N TYR A 433 -9.51 9.99 10.36
CA TYR A 433 -8.46 10.93 10.77
C TYR A 433 -9.09 12.14 11.44
N ARG A 434 -8.42 12.67 12.48
CA ARG A 434 -8.89 13.86 13.19
C ARG A 434 -7.72 14.78 13.55
N ARG A 435 -7.87 16.08 13.31
CA ARG A 435 -6.96 17.11 13.83
C ARG A 435 -7.13 17.28 15.34
N ARG A 436 -6.00 17.41 16.04
CA ARG A 436 -5.91 17.67 17.47
C ARG A 436 -4.94 18.80 17.78
N GLY A 437 -5.35 19.72 18.65
CA GLY A 437 -4.48 20.74 19.21
C GLY A 437 -3.64 20.19 20.35
N ILE A 438 -2.34 20.51 20.35
CA ILE A 438 -1.42 20.03 21.39
C ILE A 438 -1.41 21.01 22.57
N GLN A 439 -1.81 20.56 23.77
CA GLN A 439 -1.84 21.41 24.96
C GLN A 439 -0.45 21.54 25.59
N TRP A 440 0.28 22.58 25.20
CA TRP A 440 1.65 22.85 25.64
C TRP A 440 1.77 23.41 27.06
N ASP A 441 0.69 23.98 27.60
CA ASP A 441 0.67 24.59 28.92
C ASP A 441 0.51 23.54 30.03
N ALA A 442 0.82 23.94 31.27
CA ALA A 442 0.80 23.04 32.42
C ALA A 442 -0.53 22.31 32.63
N SER A 443 -1.66 22.87 32.16
CA SER A 443 -2.97 22.20 32.24
C SER A 443 -3.07 20.94 31.37
N GLY A 444 -2.25 20.85 30.31
CA GLY A 444 -2.16 19.72 29.39
C GLY A 444 -1.17 18.65 29.82
N TRP A 445 -0.33 18.88 30.83
CA TRP A 445 0.71 17.94 31.22
C TRP A 445 0.10 16.81 32.06
N ARG A 446 0.50 15.58 31.79
CA ARG A 446 0.13 14.39 32.56
C ARG A 446 1.35 13.55 32.87
N ILE A 447 1.34 12.91 34.03
CA ILE A 447 2.36 11.96 34.42
C ILE A 447 1.65 10.73 34.97
N TYR A 448 1.95 9.57 34.40
CA TYR A 448 1.40 8.28 34.81
C TYR A 448 2.52 7.26 34.96
N SER A 449 2.41 6.36 35.92
CA SER A 449 3.43 5.33 36.18
C SER A 449 3.04 4.01 35.55
N PHE A 450 4.00 3.35 34.91
CA PHE A 450 3.82 2.08 34.23
C PHE A 450 4.86 1.09 34.72
N ASP A 451 4.46 -0.18 34.83
CA ASP A 451 5.37 -1.26 35.20
C ASP A 451 5.99 -1.88 33.95
N PRO A 452 7.33 -2.05 33.92
CA PRO A 452 8.01 -2.64 32.77
C PRO A 452 7.73 -4.14 32.66
N SER A 453 7.79 -4.65 31.43
CA SER A 453 7.81 -6.09 31.17
C SER A 453 9.10 -6.71 31.69
N THR A 454 8.99 -7.87 32.35
CA THR A 454 10.12 -8.67 32.83
C THR A 454 11.00 -9.23 31.72
N GLU A 455 10.51 -9.30 30.48
CA GLU A 455 11.25 -9.83 29.33
C GLU A 455 12.21 -8.79 28.73
N THR A 456 11.76 -7.55 28.63
CA THR A 456 12.43 -6.50 27.84
C THR A 456 12.84 -5.29 28.65
N ASN A 457 12.48 -5.25 29.93
CA ASN A 457 12.66 -4.08 30.80
C ASN A 457 12.12 -2.80 30.15
N ALA A 458 10.97 -2.92 29.46
CA ALA A 458 10.30 -1.85 28.74
C ALA A 458 8.78 -2.01 28.88
N VAL A 459 8.04 -0.91 28.74
CA VAL A 459 6.57 -0.93 28.78
C VAL A 459 6.03 -1.28 27.39
N LEU A 460 5.42 -2.45 27.26
CA LEU A 460 4.92 -2.99 26.00
C LEU A 460 3.39 -2.98 25.95
N ALA A 461 2.83 -2.66 24.78
CA ALA A 461 1.40 -2.80 24.58
C ALA A 461 1.01 -4.29 24.51
N GLN A 462 -0.15 -4.61 25.08
CA GLN A 462 -0.75 -5.93 25.05
C GLN A 462 -2.06 -5.87 24.26
N ARG A 463 -2.43 -6.97 23.60
CA ARG A 463 -3.76 -7.06 22.97
C ARG A 463 -4.81 -7.18 24.05
N ASP A 464 -5.77 -6.29 24.03
CA ASP A 464 -6.96 -6.35 24.87
C ASP A 464 -7.85 -7.53 24.41
N ALA A 465 -8.23 -8.39 25.35
CA ALA A 465 -8.97 -9.61 25.06
C ALA A 465 -10.42 -9.35 24.59
N THR A 466 -10.98 -8.19 24.90
CA THR A 466 -12.37 -7.82 24.59
C THR A 466 -12.46 -7.04 23.28
N THR A 467 -11.52 -6.12 23.04
CA THR A 467 -11.55 -5.25 21.85
C THR A 467 -10.60 -5.69 20.74
N GLY A 468 -9.63 -6.57 21.03
CA GLY A 468 -8.58 -7.00 20.09
C GLY A 468 -7.53 -5.92 19.78
N LYS A 469 -7.70 -4.70 20.32
CA LYS A 469 -6.83 -3.55 20.12
C LYS A 469 -5.60 -3.62 21.03
N LEU A 470 -4.52 -2.97 20.61
CA LEU A 470 -3.31 -2.85 21.44
C LEU A 470 -3.52 -1.78 22.51
N ALA A 471 -3.18 -2.07 23.75
CA ALA A 471 -3.29 -1.14 24.86
C ALA A 471 -2.18 -1.32 25.90
N PHE A 472 -1.89 -0.26 26.64
CA PHE A 472 -1.04 -0.28 27.82
C PHE A 472 -1.90 -0.25 29.09
N LYS A 473 -1.36 -0.75 30.19
CA LYS A 473 -1.95 -0.62 31.52
C LYS A 473 -0.99 0.12 32.42
N ASP A 474 -1.47 1.17 33.08
CA ASP A 474 -0.68 1.84 34.11
C ASP A 474 -0.66 1.02 35.41
N ALA A 475 0.21 1.41 36.34
CA ALA A 475 0.35 0.75 37.64
C ALA A 475 -0.93 0.83 38.50
N CYS A 476 -1.87 1.70 38.15
CA CYS A 476 -3.17 1.84 38.81
C CYS A 476 -4.27 1.00 38.13
N GLY A 477 -3.96 0.30 37.04
CA GLY A 477 -4.88 -0.54 36.29
C GLY A 477 -5.71 0.19 35.22
N ALA A 478 -5.48 1.47 34.96
CA ALA A 478 -6.18 2.18 33.88
C ALA A 478 -5.62 1.78 32.51
N THR A 479 -6.52 1.72 31.51
CA THR A 479 -6.20 1.26 30.15
C THR A 479 -5.94 2.44 29.21
N TYR A 480 -4.91 2.30 28.38
CA TYR A 480 -4.49 3.27 27.38
C TYR A 480 -4.47 2.60 26.01
N GLU A 481 -5.52 2.80 25.22
CA GLU A 481 -5.63 2.32 23.84
C GLU A 481 -4.51 2.93 22.99
N TRP A 482 -3.74 2.11 22.27
CA TRP A 482 -2.72 2.58 21.34
C TRP A 482 -3.38 3.06 20.04
N LEU A 483 -3.17 4.34 19.69
CA LEU A 483 -3.69 4.93 18.46
C LEU A 483 -2.64 4.99 17.35
N GLY A 484 -1.35 5.08 17.70
CA GLY A 484 -0.27 5.21 16.73
C GLY A 484 1.07 5.53 17.35
N GLU A 485 2.11 5.57 16.53
CA GLU A 485 3.44 6.06 16.89
C GLU A 485 3.90 7.07 15.83
N LEU A 486 4.45 8.21 16.25
CA LEU A 486 5.07 9.16 15.31
C LEU A 486 6.44 8.67 14.84
N LYS A 487 6.82 9.07 13.62
CA LYS A 487 8.21 8.92 13.14
C LYS A 487 9.17 9.67 14.07
N ALA A 488 10.42 9.20 14.14
CA ALA A 488 11.39 9.66 15.14
C ALA A 488 11.63 11.18 15.08
N GLU A 489 11.70 11.74 13.88
CA GLU A 489 11.94 13.17 13.65
C GLU A 489 10.76 14.02 14.13
N PHE A 490 9.53 13.57 13.87
CA PHE A 490 8.31 14.23 14.34
C PHE A 490 8.20 14.16 15.87
N ALA A 491 8.48 12.98 16.44
CA ALA A 491 8.48 12.78 17.89
C ALA A 491 9.53 13.67 18.58
N GLN A 492 10.74 13.77 18.01
CA GLN A 492 11.81 14.63 18.52
C GLN A 492 11.48 16.13 18.39
N ARG A 493 10.83 16.53 17.30
CA ARG A 493 10.30 17.90 17.14
C ARG A 493 9.34 18.25 18.26
N MET A 494 8.50 17.31 18.68
CA MET A 494 7.55 17.50 19.80
C MET A 494 8.24 17.67 21.15
N ALA A 495 9.23 16.83 21.47
CA ALA A 495 10.02 17.00 22.69
C ALA A 495 10.73 18.36 22.72
N THR A 496 11.27 18.81 21.58
CA THR A 496 11.95 20.10 21.46
C THR A 496 10.99 21.27 21.62
N ALA A 497 9.82 21.21 20.99
CA ALA A 497 8.76 22.21 21.16
C ALA A 497 8.31 22.28 22.62
N PHE A 498 8.12 21.14 23.28
CA PHE A 498 7.79 21.09 24.71
C PHE A 498 8.84 21.79 25.56
N ALA A 499 10.12 21.47 25.36
CA ALA A 499 11.22 22.10 26.08
C ALA A 499 11.25 23.62 25.89
N ASN A 500 11.04 24.10 24.66
CA ASN A 500 10.96 25.52 24.35
C ASN A 500 9.77 26.21 25.02
N HIS A 501 8.65 25.52 25.20
CA HIS A 501 7.48 26.02 25.91
C HIS A 501 7.71 26.07 27.43
N LEU A 502 8.39 25.05 27.97
CA LEU A 502 8.76 24.96 29.39
C LEU A 502 9.80 26.02 29.79
N SER A 503 10.78 26.28 28.92
CA SER A 503 11.91 27.17 29.21
C SER A 503 11.63 28.64 28.91
N ARG A 504 10.38 29.02 28.57
CA ARG A 504 10.04 30.41 28.24
C ARG A 504 10.32 31.32 29.44
N PRO A 505 11.20 32.34 29.29
CA PRO A 505 11.45 33.29 30.36
C PRO A 505 10.16 34.06 30.69
N ALA A 506 9.78 34.10 31.96
CA ALA A 506 8.74 35.00 32.45
C ALA A 506 9.31 36.42 32.53
N ILE A 507 9.39 37.10 31.39
CA ILE A 507 9.80 38.51 31.31
C ILE A 507 8.54 39.34 31.07
N ASP A 508 8.24 40.23 32.02
CA ASP A 508 7.22 41.27 31.85
C ASP A 508 7.81 42.43 31.02
N ASP A 509 7.87 42.24 29.70
CA ASP A 509 8.25 43.32 28.80
C ASP A 509 7.19 44.42 28.78
N SER A 510 7.62 45.68 28.57
CA SER A 510 6.66 46.78 28.39
C SER A 510 5.72 46.47 27.21
N GLU A 511 4.41 46.66 27.41
CA GLU A 511 3.40 46.34 26.39
C GLU A 511 3.62 47.14 25.08
N TRP A 512 4.26 48.33 25.17
CA TRP A 512 4.68 49.10 24.01
C TRP A 512 5.79 48.40 23.20
N LEU A 513 6.85 47.89 23.84
CA LEU A 513 7.89 47.11 23.16
C LEU A 513 7.34 45.80 22.59
N ARG A 514 6.48 45.10 23.36
CA ARG A 514 5.84 43.85 22.92
C ARG A 514 4.99 44.02 21.66
N ARG A 515 4.25 45.14 21.56
CA ARG A 515 3.43 45.47 20.37
C ARG A 515 4.27 45.98 19.21
N SER A 516 5.38 46.67 19.48
CA SER A 516 6.25 47.23 18.45
C SER A 516 7.09 46.16 17.74
N ALA A 517 7.43 45.05 18.42
CA ALA A 517 8.18 43.92 17.86
C ALA A 517 7.33 42.95 16.98
N ARG A 518 5.99 43.09 16.97
CA ARG A 518 5.07 42.25 16.19
C ARG A 518 4.56 42.91 14.90
N LYS A 519 4.98 44.14 14.62
CA LYS A 519 4.82 44.80 13.31
C LYS A 519 6.02 44.46 12.46
#